data_AF-A0A4Q5RBS6-F1
#
_entry.id   AF-A0A4Q5RBS6-F1
#
_cell.length_a   1.000
_cell.length_b   1.000
_cell.length_c   1.000
_cell.angle_alpha   90.00
_cell.angle_beta   90.00
_cell.angle_gamma   90.00
#
_symmetry.space_group_name_H-M   'P 1'
#
loop_
_entity.id
_entity.type
_entity.pdbx_description
1 polymer ?
#
loop_
_entity_poly.entity_id
_entity_poly.type
_entity_poly.pdbx_seq_one_letter_code
_entity_poly.pdbx_strand_id
1 'polypeptide(L)'
;MTLAASWACRIGSLLLVVSPAFAARPALDDPSTAEQFVQVCTTRLSLDDLQSTSLREYLEQEIVYLAVLRANHTPAEVEELIPEERAQLQRVAGRIMSPTQLRRFRELQATPKMQEYLRQMDLK
;
A
#
# COMPACT_ATOMS: atom_id res chain seq x y z
N MET A 1 -58.91 43.01 -20.45
CA MET A 1 -58.06 43.18 -19.27
C MET A 1 -58.45 42.14 -18.24
N THR A 2 -57.45 41.53 -17.60
CA THR A 2 -57.50 40.61 -16.45
C THR A 2 -58.00 39.17 -16.69
N LEU A 3 -57.05 38.27 -16.97
CA LEU A 3 -57.19 36.83 -16.73
C LEU A 3 -56.40 36.47 -15.46
N ALA A 4 -57.03 35.66 -14.62
CA ALA A 4 -56.57 35.19 -13.34
C ALA A 4 -55.65 33.95 -13.45
N ALA A 5 -55.12 33.57 -12.29
CA ALA A 5 -54.46 32.32 -11.93
C ALA A 5 -52.94 32.25 -12.19
N SER A 6 -52.17 32.25 -11.10
CA SER A 6 -51.07 31.31 -11.00
C SER A 6 -50.91 30.88 -9.54
N TRP A 7 -51.03 29.57 -9.36
CA TRP A 7 -51.03 28.88 -8.08
C TRP A 7 -49.59 28.62 -7.62
N ALA A 8 -49.49 28.46 -6.30
CA ALA A 8 -48.30 28.13 -5.53
C ALA A 8 -47.62 26.80 -5.93
N CYS A 9 -46.53 26.50 -5.22
CA CYS A 9 -45.74 25.26 -5.19
C CYS A 9 -44.67 25.16 -6.32
N ARG A 10 -43.38 24.88 -6.06
CA ARG A 10 -42.70 24.30 -4.90
C ARG A 10 -41.28 24.84 -4.79
N ILE A 11 -40.89 25.09 -3.54
CA ILE A 11 -39.49 25.09 -3.08
C ILE A 11 -38.99 23.66 -3.28
N GLY A 12 -38.20 23.44 -4.33
CA GLY A 12 -37.56 22.18 -4.65
C GLY A 12 -36.12 22.20 -4.15
N SER A 13 -35.94 21.56 -2.99
CA SER A 13 -34.71 21.40 -2.23
C SER A 13 -33.46 21.17 -3.07
N LEU A 14 -32.44 21.96 -2.72
CA LEU A 14 -31.01 21.66 -2.73
C LEU A 14 -30.69 20.22 -3.14
N LEU A 15 -30.17 20.07 -4.35
CA LEU A 15 -29.41 18.89 -4.76
C LEU A 15 -28.21 18.77 -3.81
N LEU A 16 -28.37 17.96 -2.78
CA LEU A 16 -27.25 17.36 -2.06
C LEU A 16 -26.48 16.53 -3.07
N VAL A 17 -25.47 17.16 -3.67
CA VAL A 17 -24.37 16.44 -4.30
C VAL A 17 -23.72 15.65 -3.18
N VAL A 18 -24.11 14.37 -3.08
CA VAL A 18 -23.31 13.36 -2.41
C VAL A 18 -22.05 13.25 -3.26
N SER A 19 -21.05 14.08 -2.95
CA SER A 19 -19.69 13.77 -3.32
C SER A 19 -19.41 12.39 -2.72
N PRO A 20 -19.03 11.37 -3.50
CA PRO A 20 -18.42 10.21 -2.90
C PRO A 20 -17.26 10.76 -2.10
N ALA A 21 -17.32 10.60 -0.78
CA ALA A 21 -16.14 10.69 0.04
C ALA A 21 -15.16 9.73 -0.63
N PHE A 22 -14.23 10.29 -1.40
CA PHE A 22 -13.01 9.63 -1.76
C PHE A 22 -12.45 9.28 -0.40
N ALA A 23 -12.68 8.04 0.03
CA ALA A 23 -12.06 7.52 1.22
C ALA A 23 -10.59 7.80 0.97
N ALA A 24 -10.05 8.75 1.71
CA ALA A 24 -8.62 8.98 1.76
C ALA A 24 -8.06 7.62 2.18
N ARG A 25 -7.65 6.84 1.19
CA ARG A 25 -6.89 5.63 1.43
C ARG A 25 -5.72 6.11 2.28
N PRO A 26 -5.48 5.49 3.44
CA PRO A 26 -4.33 5.88 4.25
C PRO A 26 -3.13 5.89 3.32
N ALA A 27 -2.46 7.05 3.27
CA ALA A 27 -1.38 7.31 2.35
C ALA A 27 -0.40 6.14 2.40
N LEU A 28 -0.15 5.55 1.24
CA LEU A 28 0.88 4.53 1.02
C LEU A 28 2.28 5.15 1.00
N ASP A 29 2.39 6.38 1.48
CA ASP A 29 3.53 7.28 1.32
C ASP A 29 4.27 7.49 2.64
N ASP A 30 4.08 6.62 3.64
CA ASP A 30 4.84 6.73 4.88
C ASP A 30 6.12 5.87 4.81
N PRO A 31 7.28 6.46 4.47
CA PRO A 31 8.56 5.75 4.48
C PRO A 31 8.87 5.12 5.85
N SER A 32 8.18 5.55 6.92
CA SER A 32 8.28 4.91 8.23
C SER A 32 7.82 3.44 8.21
N THR A 33 6.98 3.03 7.25
CA THR A 33 6.51 1.64 7.13
C THR A 33 7.64 0.70 6.69
N ALA A 34 8.40 1.11 5.67
CA ALA A 34 9.58 0.37 5.22
C ALA A 34 10.64 0.30 6.34
N GLU A 35 10.88 1.42 7.01
CA GLU A 35 11.82 1.49 8.13
C GLU A 35 11.41 0.55 9.28
N GLN A 36 10.14 0.55 9.67
CA GLN A 36 9.62 -0.36 10.70
C GLN A 36 9.71 -1.84 10.27
N PHE A 37 9.38 -2.15 9.02
CA PHE A 37 9.51 -3.51 8.49
C PHE A 37 10.97 -3.99 8.57
N VAL A 38 11.91 -3.14 8.12
CA VAL A 38 13.35 -3.42 8.16
C VAL A 38 13.81 -3.57 9.59
N GLN A 39 13.39 -2.69 10.50
CA GLN A 39 13.77 -2.77 11.92
C GLN A 39 13.36 -4.11 12.56
N VAL A 40 12.16 -4.60 12.25
CA VAL A 40 11.70 -5.92 12.70
C VAL A 40 12.56 -7.02 12.11
N CYS A 41 12.87 -6.95 10.81
CA CYS A 41 13.75 -7.93 10.15
C CYS A 41 15.16 -7.92 10.75
N THR A 42 15.78 -6.75 10.90
CA THR A 42 17.11 -6.58 11.52
C THR A 42 17.14 -7.20 12.91
N THR A 43 16.14 -6.91 13.75
CA THR A 43 16.08 -7.43 15.12
C THR A 43 15.86 -8.94 15.16
N ARG A 44 14.94 -9.46 14.35
CA ARG A 44 14.52 -10.88 14.41
C ARG A 44 15.44 -11.82 13.66
N LEU A 45 16.10 -11.33 12.62
CA LEU A 45 16.97 -12.12 11.74
C LEU A 45 18.45 -11.84 12.00
N SER A 46 18.77 -10.85 12.85
CA SER A 46 20.12 -10.37 13.07
C SER A 46 20.78 -9.97 11.75
N LEU A 47 20.08 -9.13 10.97
CA LEU A 47 20.66 -8.60 9.73
C LEU A 47 21.81 -7.67 10.08
N ASP A 48 22.89 -7.74 9.30
CA ASP A 48 23.96 -6.75 9.39
C ASP A 48 23.55 -5.41 8.72
N ASP A 49 24.42 -4.41 8.85
CA ASP A 49 24.16 -3.06 8.32
C ASP A 49 23.99 -3.05 6.80
N LEU A 50 24.73 -3.90 6.08
CA LEU A 50 24.65 -3.98 4.62
C LEU A 50 23.34 -4.66 4.19
N GLN A 51 22.97 -5.75 4.85
CA GLN A 51 21.73 -6.47 4.61
C GLN A 51 20.51 -5.60 4.90
N SER A 52 20.50 -4.91 6.04
CA SER A 52 19.39 -4.03 6.44
C SER A 52 19.26 -2.81 5.52
N THR A 53 20.39 -2.19 5.15
CA THR A 53 20.40 -1.08 4.18
C THR A 53 19.88 -1.52 2.81
N SER A 54 20.36 -2.66 2.30
CA SER A 54 19.93 -3.19 1.00
C SER A 54 18.43 -3.53 0.98
N LEU A 55 17.90 -4.08 2.08
CA LEU A 55 16.47 -4.38 2.19
C LEU A 55 15.64 -3.09 2.25
N ARG A 56 16.10 -2.07 2.98
CA ARG A 56 15.42 -0.78 3.06
C ARG A 56 15.36 -0.09 1.70
N GLU A 57 16.50 0.05 1.03
CA GLU A 57 16.57 0.71 -0.29
C GLU A 57 15.66 0.03 -1.31
N TYR A 58 15.62 -1.31 -1.30
CA TYR A 58 14.68 -2.05 -2.14
C TYR A 58 13.22 -1.71 -1.83
N LEU A 59 12.82 -1.74 -0.56
CA LEU A 59 11.43 -1.46 -0.17
C LEU A 59 11.03 0.00 -0.45
N GLU A 60 11.95 0.96 -0.28
CA GLU A 60 11.71 2.36 -0.64
C GLU A 60 11.46 2.52 -2.15
N GLN A 61 12.24 1.83 -2.98
CA GLN A 61 12.03 1.82 -4.44
C GLN A 61 10.70 1.17 -4.81
N GLU A 62 10.37 0.04 -4.17
CA GLU A 62 9.15 -0.72 -4.41
C GLU A 62 7.89 0.09 -4.07
N ILE A 63 7.90 0.81 -2.94
CA ILE A 63 6.80 1.71 -2.54
C ILE A 63 6.58 2.80 -3.61
N VAL A 64 7.66 3.46 -4.05
CA VAL A 64 7.58 4.50 -5.09
C VAL A 64 7.06 3.92 -6.41
N TYR A 65 7.53 2.73 -6.80
CA TYR A 65 7.09 2.05 -8.01
C TYR A 65 5.59 1.74 -7.97
N LEU A 66 5.10 1.13 -6.89
CA LEU A 66 3.69 0.80 -6.71
C LEU A 66 2.79 2.04 -6.63
N ALA A 67 3.29 3.14 -6.04
CA ALA A 67 2.59 4.43 -6.06
C ALA A 67 2.43 4.97 -7.49
N VAL A 68 3.49 4.91 -8.31
CA VAL A 68 3.42 5.30 -9.73
C VAL A 68 2.47 4.40 -10.50
N LEU A 69 2.49 3.08 -10.28
CA LEU A 69 1.56 2.17 -10.94
C LEU A 69 0.10 2.53 -10.63
N ARG A 70 -0.23 2.80 -9.36
CA ARG A 70 -1.60 3.21 -8.97
C ARG A 70 -2.04 4.54 -9.57
N ALA A 71 -1.11 5.45 -9.80
CA ALA A 71 -1.43 6.73 -10.42
C ALA A 71 -1.79 6.57 -11.91
N ASN A 72 -1.35 5.50 -12.56
CA ASN A 72 -1.44 5.31 -14.01
C ASN A 72 -2.31 4.12 -14.44
N HIS A 73 -2.65 3.21 -13.53
CA HIS A 73 -3.37 1.97 -13.81
C HIS A 73 -4.59 1.79 -12.90
N THR A 74 -5.52 0.94 -13.33
CA THR A 74 -6.67 0.58 -12.52
C THR A 74 -6.26 -0.27 -11.32
N PRO A 75 -7.03 -0.27 -10.22
CA PRO A 75 -6.74 -1.13 -9.07
C PRO A 75 -6.64 -2.62 -9.41
N ALA A 76 -7.43 -3.11 -10.38
CA ALA A 76 -7.38 -4.50 -10.80
C ALA A 76 -6.06 -4.84 -11.50
N GLU A 77 -5.59 -3.96 -12.39
CA GLU A 77 -4.31 -4.15 -13.09
C GLU A 77 -3.12 -4.16 -12.13
N VAL A 78 -3.10 -3.30 -11.09
CA VAL A 78 -2.00 -3.36 -10.11
C VAL A 78 -2.13 -4.56 -9.17
N GLU A 79 -3.35 -5.01 -8.84
CA GLU A 79 -3.56 -6.23 -8.05
C GLU A 79 -2.99 -7.47 -8.76
N GLU A 80 -3.07 -7.53 -10.09
CA GLU A 80 -2.49 -8.61 -10.90
C GLU A 80 -0.96 -8.67 -10.82
N LEU A 81 -0.29 -7.57 -10.48
CA LEU A 81 1.17 -7.46 -10.38
C LEU A 81 1.71 -7.83 -8.99
N ILE A 82 0.88 -7.75 -7.94
CA ILE A 82 1.32 -8.01 -6.55
C ILE A 82 2.01 -9.38 -6.34
N PRO A 83 1.56 -10.49 -6.97
CA PRO A 83 2.27 -11.76 -6.86
C PRO A 83 3.71 -11.71 -7.41
N GLU A 84 3.93 -10.94 -8.48
CA GLU A 84 5.25 -10.75 -9.09
C GLU A 84 6.14 -9.89 -8.19
N GLU A 85 5.63 -8.79 -7.64
CA GLU A 85 6.39 -7.93 -6.73
C GLU A 85 6.73 -8.64 -5.41
N ARG A 86 5.81 -9.46 -4.91
CA ARG A 86 6.12 -10.37 -3.78
C ARG A 86 7.21 -11.38 -4.13
N ALA A 87 7.21 -11.92 -5.34
CA ALA A 87 8.27 -12.81 -5.78
C ALA A 87 9.60 -12.06 -5.88
N GLN A 88 9.60 -10.79 -6.28
CA GLN A 88 10.77 -9.93 -6.30
C GLN A 88 11.35 -9.71 -4.91
N LEU A 89 10.52 -9.42 -3.90
CA LEU A 89 10.95 -9.34 -2.51
C LEU A 89 11.63 -10.65 -2.04
N GLN A 90 11.09 -11.81 -2.41
CA GLN A 90 11.73 -13.10 -2.09
C GLN A 90 13.08 -13.28 -2.79
N ARG A 91 13.21 -12.82 -4.04
CA ARG A 91 14.47 -12.88 -4.79
C ARG A 91 15.53 -11.98 -4.16
N VAL A 92 15.17 -10.75 -3.77
CA VAL A 92 16.07 -9.82 -3.09
C VAL A 92 16.51 -10.39 -1.74
N ALA A 93 15.57 -10.87 -0.92
CA ALA A 93 15.86 -11.52 0.35
C ALA A 93 16.82 -12.71 0.17
N GLY A 94 16.61 -13.54 -0.86
CA GLY A 94 17.48 -14.67 -1.16
C GLY A 94 18.89 -14.31 -1.62
N ARG A 95 19.11 -13.08 -2.11
CA ARG A 95 20.45 -12.58 -2.47
C ARG A 95 21.20 -12.00 -1.28
N ILE A 96 20.50 -11.32 -0.38
CA ILE A 96 21.15 -10.59 0.73
C ILE A 96 21.23 -11.42 2.00
N MET A 97 20.31 -12.37 2.22
CA MET A 97 20.24 -13.15 3.45
C MET A 97 20.91 -14.52 3.31
N SER A 98 21.50 -15.01 4.39
CA SER A 98 21.93 -16.41 4.48
C SER A 98 20.71 -17.37 4.39
N PRO A 99 20.90 -18.65 4.06
CA PRO A 99 19.80 -19.62 3.98
C PRO A 99 18.97 -19.72 5.28
N THR A 100 19.61 -19.64 6.44
CA THR A 100 18.93 -19.66 7.75
C THR A 100 18.09 -18.41 7.97
N GLN A 101 18.62 -17.23 7.63
CA GLN A 101 17.90 -15.96 7.72
C GLN A 101 16.72 -15.95 6.74
N LEU A 102 16.89 -16.44 5.52
CA LEU A 102 15.83 -16.52 4.51
C LEU A 102 14.67 -17.41 4.96
N ARG A 103 14.96 -18.56 5.57
CA ARG A 103 13.89 -19.42 6.12
C ARG A 103 13.11 -18.67 7.21
N ARG A 104 13.81 -18.05 8.16
CA ARG A 104 13.20 -17.26 9.23
C ARG A 104 12.46 -16.03 8.70
N PHE A 105 12.93 -15.43 7.63
CA PHE A 105 12.25 -14.32 6.96
C PHE A 105 10.88 -14.75 6.42
N ARG A 106 10.79 -15.93 5.79
CA ARG A 106 9.52 -16.50 5.33
C ARG A 106 8.57 -16.81 6.48
N GLU A 107 9.10 -17.36 7.58
CA GLU A 107 8.33 -17.58 8.81
C GLU A 107 7.83 -16.25 9.39
N LEU A 108 8.69 -15.22 9.41
CA LEU A 108 8.38 -13.89 9.90
C LEU A 108 7.31 -13.21 9.04
N GLN A 109 7.39 -13.33 7.71
CA GLN A 109 6.37 -12.81 6.79
C GLN A 109 5.00 -13.45 6.99
N ALA A 110 4.92 -14.71 7.44
CA ALA A 110 3.64 -15.35 7.72
C ALA A 110 2.93 -14.79 8.97
N THR A 111 3.61 -13.96 9.78
CA THR A 111 3.01 -13.36 10.98
C THR A 111 2.02 -12.24 10.63
N PRO A 112 0.93 -12.05 11.40
CA PRO A 112 -0.07 -11.02 11.11
C PRO A 112 0.50 -9.60 11.03
N LYS A 113 1.48 -9.27 11.87
CA LYS A 113 2.10 -7.94 11.90
C LYS A 113 2.91 -7.66 10.64
N MET A 114 3.64 -8.65 10.13
CA MET A 114 4.40 -8.49 8.89
C MET A 114 3.50 -8.46 7.67
N GLN A 115 2.43 -9.26 7.67
CA GLN A 115 1.39 -9.16 6.66
C GLN A 115 0.74 -7.77 6.64
N GLU A 116 0.57 -7.14 7.80
CA GLU A 116 0.06 -5.77 7.87
C GLU A 116 1.04 -4.75 7.28
N TYR A 117 2.34 -4.87 7.58
CA TYR A 117 3.34 -4.02 6.94
C TYR A 117 3.42 -4.23 5.43
N LEU A 118 3.40 -5.48 4.97
CA LEU A 118 3.35 -5.79 3.54
C LEU A 118 2.11 -5.17 2.90
N ARG A 119 0.93 -5.27 3.52
CA ARG A 119 -0.29 -4.62 3.04
C ARG A 119 -0.16 -3.09 2.95
N GLN A 120 0.49 -2.47 3.92
CA GLN A 120 0.74 -1.02 3.93
C GLN A 120 1.79 -0.58 2.89
N MET A 121 2.55 -1.52 2.33
CA MET A 121 3.42 -1.30 1.16
C MET A 121 2.80 -1.92 -0.11
N ASP A 122 1.57 -2.43 -0.01
CA ASP A 122 0.83 -3.21 -1.01
C ASP A 122 1.55 -4.44 -1.59
N LEU A 123 2.42 -5.04 -0.79
CA LEU A 123 3.13 -6.27 -1.08
C LEU A 123 2.44 -7.50 -0.46
N LYS A 124 1.11 -7.50 -0.29
CA LYS A 124 0.36 -8.59 0.36
C LYS A 124 -0.46 -9.38 -0.66
#